data_AF-A0A8T7FSG7-F1
#
_entry.id   AF-A0A8T7FSG7-F1
#
_cell.length_a   1.000
_cell.length_b   1.000
_cell.length_c   1.000
_cell.angle_alpha   90.00
_cell.angle_beta   90.00
_cell.angle_gamma   90.00
#
_symmetry.space_group_name_H-M   'P 1'
#
loop_
_entity.id
_entity.type
_entity.pdbx_description
1 polymer ?
#
loop_
_entity_poly.entity_id
_entity_poly.type
_entity_poly.pdbx_seq_one_letter_code
_entity_poly.pdbx_strand_id
1 'polypeptide(L)' 'MKSVSGEGRLTWRYAADAKRVAGFDLDRDSLRVARADCLHDHVHFACASANHIPFSKETFDIAVLAWSL' A
#
# COMPACT_ATOMS: atom_id res chain seq x y z
N MET A 1 -6.40 1.94 -5.21
CA MET A 1 -5.04 2.46 -5.54
C MET A 1 -3.95 1.55 -4.99
N LYS A 2 -2.86 1.34 -5.73
CA LYS A 2 -1.69 0.52 -5.35
C LYS A 2 -0.50 1.41 -4.96
N SER A 3 0.19 1.17 -3.84
CA SER A 3 1.48 1.80 -3.51
C SER A 3 2.47 0.72 -3.06
N VAL A 4 3.72 0.78 -3.52
CA VAL A 4 4.83 0.13 -2.81
C VAL A 4 5.10 0.99 -1.57
N SER A 5 5.08 0.37 -0.40
CA SER A 5 4.98 1.11 0.85
C SER A 5 6.04 0.66 1.83
N GLY A 6 7.09 1.48 1.96
CA GLY A 6 7.87 1.54 3.21
C GLY A 6 6.97 1.95 4.39
N GLU A 7 7.31 3.00 5.12
CA GLU A 7 6.53 3.45 6.30
C GLU A 7 5.11 4.03 5.98
N GLY A 8 4.55 3.84 4.78
CA GLY A 8 3.14 4.16 4.51
C GLY A 8 2.81 5.62 4.14
N ARG A 9 3.78 6.55 4.14
CA ARG A 9 3.52 8.00 3.90
C ARG A 9 2.82 8.36 2.58
N LEU A 10 3.08 7.60 1.51
CA LEU A 10 2.36 7.78 0.24
C LEU A 10 0.95 7.18 0.31
N THR A 11 0.83 6.00 0.92
CA THR A 11 -0.44 5.30 1.12
C THR A 11 -1.46 6.17 1.84
N TRP A 12 -1.05 6.91 2.88
CA TRP A 12 -1.94 7.82 3.61
C TRP A 12 -2.39 9.02 2.80
N ARG A 13 -1.49 9.61 2.00
CA ARG A 13 -1.86 10.75 1.13
C ARG A 13 -3.00 10.40 0.19
N TYR A 14 -3.02 9.18 -0.33
CA TYR A 14 -4.09 8.74 -1.21
C TYR A 14 -5.30 8.16 -0.47
N ALA A 15 -5.15 7.76 0.79
CA ALA A 15 -6.26 7.28 1.61
C ALA A 15 -7.32 8.36 1.87
N ALA A 16 -6.94 9.64 1.89
CA ALA A 16 -7.89 10.74 2.04
C ALA A 16 -8.92 10.83 0.90
N ASP A 17 -8.50 10.55 -0.34
CA ASP A 17 -9.32 10.76 -1.54
C ASP A 17 -9.80 9.46 -2.20
N ALA A 18 -9.17 8.33 -1.90
CA ALA A 18 -9.50 7.04 -2.50
C ALA A 18 -10.51 6.25 -1.66
N LYS A 19 -11.48 5.61 -2.33
CA LYS A 19 -12.44 4.69 -1.67
C LYS A 19 -11.77 3.47 -1.03
N ARG A 20 -10.67 2.98 -1.61
CA ARG A 20 -9.88 1.83 -1.11
C ARG A 20 -8.42 1.96 -1.52
N VAL A 21 -7.53 1.67 -0.59
CA VAL A 21 -6.08 1.71 -0.82
C VAL A 21 -5.45 0.38 -0.41
N ALA A 22 -4.55 -0.12 -1.24
CA ALA A 22 -3.73 -1.29 -0.95
C ALA A 22 -2.23 -0.92 -1.00
N GLY A 23 -1.53 -1.13 0.12
CA GLY A 23 -0.08 -1.05 0.22
C GLY A 23 0.53 -2.45 0.28
N PHE A 24 1.70 -2.65 -0.32
CA PHE A 24 2.45 -3.90 -0.16
C PHE A 24 3.94 -3.64 -0.20
N ASP A 25 4.65 -4.46 0.57
CA ASP A 25 6.10 -4.42 0.72
C ASP A 25 6.62 -5.81 1.11
N LEU A 26 7.91 -6.05 0.92
CA LEU A 26 8.57 -7.25 1.40
C LEU A 26 9.05 -7.11 2.85
N ASP A 27 9.30 -5.87 3.29
CA ASP A 27 9.70 -5.58 4.66
C ASP A 27 8.48 -5.57 5.61
N ARG A 28 8.41 -6.60 6.45
CA ARG A 28 7.34 -6.75 7.44
C ARG A 28 7.40 -5.71 8.55
N ASP A 29 8.58 -5.21 8.89
CA ASP A 29 8.70 -4.18 9.93
C ASP A 29 8.19 -2.84 9.43
N SER A 30 8.52 -2.47 8.19
CA SER A 30 7.91 -1.32 7.51
C SER A 30 6.38 -1.41 7.46
N LEU A 31 5.82 -2.58 7.12
CA LEU A 31 4.37 -2.79 7.12
C LEU A 31 3.75 -2.71 8.52
N ARG A 32 4.47 -3.17 9.56
CA ARG A 32 4.01 -3.09 10.96
C ARG A 32 3.92 -1.64 11.40
N VAL A 33 4.94 -0.83 11.11
CA VAL A 33 4.94 0.62 11.38
C VAL A 33 3.80 1.29 10.60
N ALA A 34 3.70 1.04 9.29
CA ALA A 34 2.66 1.63 8.45
C ALA A 34 1.24 1.29 8.91
N ARG A 35 1.01 0.10 9.47
CA ARG A 35 -0.27 -0.31 10.06
C ARG A 35 -0.54 0.38 11.39
N ALA A 36 0.46 0.48 12.27
CA ALA A 36 0.30 1.11 13.58
C ALA A 36 -0.08 2.59 13.45
N ASP A 37 0.48 3.27 12.45
CA ASP A 37 0.25 4.69 12.20
C ASP A 37 -0.95 4.97 11.27
N CYS A 38 -1.64 3.92 10.79
CA CYS A 38 -2.75 4.09 9.86
C CYS A 38 -4.06 4.41 10.61
N LEU A 39 -4.62 5.59 10.32
CA LEU A 39 -5.90 6.05 10.85
C LEU A 39 -7.10 5.77 9.91
N HIS A 40 -6.91 4.99 8.85
CA HIS A 40 -7.88 4.80 7.79
C HIS A 40 -8.27 3.32 7.65
N ASP A 41 -9.53 3.01 7.98
CA ASP A 41 -10.05 1.63 7.98
C ASP A 41 -10.13 0.99 6.59
N HIS A 42 -10.11 1.79 5.52
CA HIS A 42 -10.16 1.35 4.12
C HIS A 42 -8.78 1.16 3.48
N VAL A 43 -7.71 1.15 4.29
CA VAL A 43 -6.35 0.86 3.87
C VAL A 43 -5.97 -0.56 4.25
N HIS A 44 -5.55 -1.34 3.26
CA HIS A 44 -5.09 -2.71 3.45
C HIS A 44 -3.60 -2.85 3.12
N PHE A 45 -2.87 -3.55 3.97
CA PHE A 45 -1.45 -3.83 3.77
C PHE A 45 -1.21 -5.32 3.55
N ALA A 46 -0.41 -5.69 2.56
CA ALA A 46 -0.03 -7.08 2.30
C ALA A 46 1.48 -7.23 2.21
N CYS A 47 2.04 -8.28 2.79
CA CYS A 47 3.44 -8.63 2.55
C CYS A 47 3.53 -9.38 1.21
N ALA A 48 4.02 -8.71 0.17
CA ALA A 48 4.07 -9.27 -1.18
C ALA A 48 5.13 -8.60 -2.05
N SER A 49 5.67 -9.37 -3.00
CA SER A 49 6.58 -8.85 -4.01
C SER A 49 5.82 -8.08 -5.09
N ALA A 50 6.42 -7.00 -5.60
CA ALA A 50 5.90 -6.33 -6.79
C ALA A 50 5.87 -7.24 -8.04
N ASN A 51 6.71 -8.29 -8.07
CA ASN A 51 6.71 -9.30 -9.15
C ASN A 51 5.57 -10.32 -9.00
N HIS A 52 5.01 -10.47 -7.80
CA HIS A 52 3.93 -11.41 -7.52
C HIS A 52 2.89 -10.76 -6.60
N ILE A 53 1.96 -10.06 -7.24
CA ILE A 53 0.97 -9.23 -6.57
C ILE A 53 -0.26 -10.11 -6.28
N PRO A 54 -0.73 -10.21 -5.01
CA PRO A 54 -1.80 -11.12 -4.62
C PRO A 54 -3.20 -10.53 -4.92
N PHE A 55 -3.38 -10.02 -6.14
CA PHE A 55 -4.63 -9.43 -6.58
C PHE A 55 -4.92 -9.89 -8.01
N SER A 56 -6.19 -10.09 -8.34
CA SER A 56 -6.63 -10.41 -9.69
C SER A 56 -6.24 -9.31 -10.69
N LYS A 57 -6.20 -9.64 -11.99
CA LYS A 57 -6.08 -8.63 -13.05
C LYS A 57 -7.22 -7.61 -12.95
N GLU A 58 -6.95 -6.37 -13.34
CA GLU A 58 -7.94 -5.26 -13.41
C GLU A 58 -8.61 -4.90 -12.08
N THR A 59 -7.99 -5.23 -10.94
CA THR A 59 -8.53 -4.94 -9.60
C THR A 59 -8.37 -3.47 -9.18
N PHE A 60 -7.59 -2.66 -9.91
CA PHE A 60 -7.21 -1.31 -9.50
C PHE A 60 -7.39 -0.28 -10.61
N ASP A 61 -8.02 0.85 -10.29
CA ASP A 61 -8.12 2.00 -11.19
C ASP A 61 -6.78 2.75 -11.35
N ILE A 62 -5.96 2.74 -10.29
CA ILE A 62 -4.69 3.47 -10.22
C ILE A 62 -3.63 2.60 -9.53
N ALA A 63 -2.44 2.54 -10.12
CA ALA A 63 -1.25 1.96 -9.50
C ALA A 63 -0.09 2.95 -9.45
N VAL A 64 0.45 3.16 -8.26
CA VAL A 64 1.63 3.98 -7.99
C VAL A 64 2.77 3.08 -7.53
N LEU A 65 3.89 3.21 -8.23
CA LEU A 65 5.16 2.62 -7.87
C LEU A 65 6.07 3.76 -7.43
N ALA A 66 6.49 3.76 -6.17
CA ALA A 66 7.43 4.73 -5.65
C ALA A 66 8.60 3.97 -5.03
N TRP A 67 9.82 4.30 -5.47
CA TRP A 67 11.04 3.82 -4.83
C TRP A 67 11.51 4.93 -3.90
N SER A 68 11.75 4.60 -2.62
CA SER A 68 12.49 5.50 -1.74
C SER A 68 13.92 5.60 -2.27
N LEU A 69 14.31 6.80 -2.68
CA LEU A 69 15.71 7.17 -2.86
C LEU A 69 16.39 7.30 -1.50
#